data_AF-A0A8C5VTS1-F1
#
_entry.id   AF-A0A8C5VTS1-F1
#
_cell.length_a   1.000
_cell.length_b   1.000
_cell.length_c   1.000
_cell.angle_alpha   90.00
_cell.angle_beta   90.00
_cell.angle_gamma   90.00
#
_symmetry.space_group_name_H-M   'P 1'
#
loop_
_entity.id
_entity.type
_entity.pdbx_description
1 polymer ?
#
loop_
_entity_poly.entity_id
_entity_poly.type
_entity_poly.pdbx_seq_one_letter_code
_entity_poly.pdbx_strand_id
1 'polypeptide(L)'
;MEPRAGVSKQDIREQIWDYMESQNLADFPRPVHHRIPNFKVLTEAPLDIKDLDVFARAQEVKVDPDKPLEGVRLLALQSKKTLLVPTPRLENGGVRSYSTPIGLDSSVLVDVVVVGSVAVSEKGWRIGKGEGYADLEYAMMVSMGAVGEETPVVTIVHDCQVVDIPEALVGGPRHHSPVLATGCERPKPTGITWSKISCEMMEKIPVLRRLRERERQAGKDVALQDEPRHPSGHQKAPPGTVTSPQDVPGLEDSVGAARGSPQGEGAPLAADVYVGNLPRDARVSDLKRALRELGVAPLRLTWQGPRRRAFLHYQDPASAQQALSCLQGLRLGPDSLRVALARQQRDK
;
A
#
# COMPACT_ATOMS: atom_id res chain seq x y z
N MET A 1 -30.59 31.38 1.29
CA MET A 1 -29.59 30.95 2.29
C MET A 1 -28.62 30.06 1.54
N GLU A 2 -27.40 30.53 1.33
CA GLU A 2 -26.38 29.80 0.55
C GLU A 2 -26.01 28.46 1.22
N PRO A 3 -25.51 27.47 0.46
CA PRO A 3 -25.19 26.15 0.99
C PRO A 3 -24.11 26.26 2.07
N ARG A 4 -24.34 25.67 3.23
CA ARG A 4 -23.31 25.56 4.28
C ARG A 4 -22.06 24.88 3.68
N ALA A 5 -20.88 25.41 4.01
CA ALA A 5 -19.58 24.94 3.56
C ALA A 5 -19.46 23.40 3.60
N GLY A 6 -19.00 22.83 2.49
CA GLY A 6 -19.08 21.40 2.20
C GLY A 6 -18.20 20.54 3.09
N VAL A 7 -18.84 19.66 3.87
CA VAL A 7 -18.21 18.59 4.65
C VAL A 7 -17.32 17.75 3.75
N SER A 8 -16.07 17.52 4.12
CA SER A 8 -15.11 16.69 3.39
C SER A 8 -15.13 15.23 3.88
N LYS A 9 -14.54 14.30 3.10
CA LYS A 9 -14.32 12.92 3.61
C LYS A 9 -13.42 12.90 4.84
N GLN A 10 -12.50 13.86 4.95
CA GLN A 10 -11.60 13.92 6.09
C GLN A 10 -12.35 14.37 7.35
N ASP A 11 -13.26 15.33 7.20
CA ASP A 11 -14.10 15.84 8.30
C ASP A 11 -14.93 14.70 8.90
N ILE A 12 -15.54 13.85 8.05
CA ILE A 12 -16.27 12.66 8.50
C ILE A 12 -15.36 11.68 9.24
N ARG A 13 -14.13 11.46 8.75
CA ARG A 13 -13.18 10.56 9.44
C ARG A 13 -12.83 11.09 10.82
N GLU A 14 -12.49 12.38 10.92
CA GLU A 14 -12.13 13.01 12.19
C GLU A 14 -13.31 12.97 13.17
N GLN A 15 -14.50 13.31 12.72
CA GLN A 15 -15.72 13.21 13.53
C GLN A 15 -15.91 11.79 14.11
N ILE A 16 -15.78 10.75 13.28
CA ILE A 16 -15.93 9.36 13.74
C ILE A 16 -14.79 8.97 14.69
N TRP A 17 -13.54 9.25 14.33
CA TRP A 17 -12.40 8.91 15.17
C TRP A 17 -12.48 9.59 16.54
N ASP A 18 -12.76 10.88 16.58
CA ASP A 18 -12.90 11.66 17.82
C ASP A 18 -14.07 11.16 18.67
N TYR A 19 -15.21 10.86 18.03
CA TYR A 19 -16.36 10.30 18.73
C TYR A 19 -16.04 8.94 19.37
N MET A 20 -15.44 8.01 18.63
CA MET A 20 -15.10 6.68 19.16
C MET A 20 -14.07 6.73 20.28
N GLU A 21 -13.09 7.63 20.20
CA GLU A 21 -12.09 7.83 21.26
C GLU A 21 -12.72 8.48 22.51
N SER A 22 -13.50 9.55 22.34
CA SER A 22 -14.13 10.28 23.46
C SER A 22 -15.18 9.46 24.19
N GLN A 23 -15.94 8.62 23.47
CA GLN A 23 -16.93 7.72 24.06
C GLN A 23 -16.32 6.38 24.53
N ASN A 24 -14.99 6.20 24.40
CA ASN A 24 -14.29 4.98 24.78
C ASN A 24 -14.87 3.70 24.12
N LEU A 25 -15.38 3.85 22.90
CA LEU A 25 -15.91 2.77 22.06
C LEU A 25 -14.79 2.02 21.35
N ALA A 26 -13.66 2.72 21.09
CA ALA A 26 -12.51 2.14 20.43
C ALA A 26 -11.84 1.04 21.28
N ASP A 27 -11.43 -0.02 20.60
CA ASP A 27 -10.56 -1.07 21.14
C ASP A 27 -9.16 -0.99 20.51
N PHE A 28 -8.18 -1.69 21.08
CA PHE A 28 -6.80 -1.68 20.59
C PHE A 28 -6.72 -2.15 19.12
N PRO A 29 -5.94 -1.49 18.25
CA PRO A 29 -4.98 -0.42 18.51
C PRO A 29 -5.61 0.98 18.58
N ARG A 30 -5.18 1.74 19.60
CA ARG A 30 -5.53 3.15 19.81
C ARG A 30 -4.30 4.06 19.64
N PRO A 31 -4.48 5.35 19.27
CA PRO A 31 -5.75 5.93 18.81
C PRO A 31 -6.18 5.39 17.44
N VAL A 32 -7.48 5.46 17.13
CA VAL A 32 -8.05 4.99 15.86
C VAL A 32 -7.79 5.92 14.68
N HIS A 33 -7.28 7.14 14.92
CA HIS A 33 -6.91 8.09 13.87
C HIS A 33 -5.97 7.45 12.84
N HIS A 34 -6.27 7.69 11.56
CA HIS A 34 -5.59 7.09 10.40
C HIS A 34 -5.73 5.56 10.29
N ARG A 35 -6.69 4.95 11.00
CA ARG A 35 -6.97 3.50 10.96
C ARG A 35 -8.43 3.25 10.61
N ILE A 36 -8.71 2.01 10.21
CA ILE A 36 -10.07 1.47 10.33
C ILE A 36 -10.29 1.22 11.83
N PRO A 37 -11.28 1.87 12.48
CA PRO A 37 -11.46 1.76 13.92
C PRO A 37 -11.75 0.33 14.35
N ASN A 38 -10.98 -0.16 15.33
CA ASN A 38 -11.37 -1.34 16.10
C ASN A 38 -12.26 -0.87 17.26
N PHE A 39 -13.27 -1.66 17.60
CA PHE A 39 -14.28 -1.26 18.57
C PHE A 39 -14.62 -2.39 19.51
N LYS A 40 -15.04 -2.01 20.71
CA LYS A 40 -15.50 -2.94 21.73
C LYS A 40 -16.85 -3.49 21.26
N VAL A 41 -16.90 -4.81 21.07
CA VAL A 41 -18.16 -5.49 20.83
C VAL A 41 -18.87 -5.61 22.17
N LEU A 42 -20.08 -5.04 22.28
CA LEU A 42 -20.95 -5.33 23.42
C LEU A 42 -21.23 -6.84 23.37
N THR A 43 -21.03 -7.53 24.50
CA THR A 43 -21.08 -9.00 24.65
C THR A 43 -22.37 -9.69 24.16
N GLU A 44 -23.34 -8.93 23.64
CA GLU A 44 -24.67 -9.39 23.25
C GLU A 44 -25.11 -8.93 21.83
N ALA A 45 -24.26 -8.31 21.02
CA ALA A 45 -24.67 -7.86 19.68
C ALA A 45 -24.79 -9.05 18.68
N PRO A 46 -25.98 -9.32 18.09
CA PRO A 46 -26.27 -10.51 17.30
C PRO A 46 -26.15 -10.23 15.79
N LEU A 47 -24.97 -9.81 15.33
CA LEU A 47 -24.65 -9.80 13.90
C LEU A 47 -23.28 -10.44 13.73
N ASP A 48 -23.28 -11.75 13.92
CA ASP A 48 -22.13 -12.58 13.57
C ASP A 48 -22.14 -12.74 12.06
N ILE A 49 -21.05 -12.32 11.39
CA ILE A 49 -20.89 -12.47 9.94
C ILE A 49 -21.12 -13.92 9.48
N LYS A 50 -21.00 -14.92 10.37
CA LYS A 50 -21.34 -16.32 10.10
C LYS A 50 -22.79 -16.52 9.65
N ASP A 51 -23.71 -15.70 10.16
CA ASP A 51 -25.16 -15.84 9.95
C ASP A 51 -25.62 -15.13 8.67
N LEU A 52 -24.73 -14.38 8.00
CA LEU A 52 -25.00 -13.82 6.68
C LEU A 52 -24.93 -14.92 5.63
N ASP A 53 -26.04 -15.17 4.93
CA ASP A 53 -26.14 -16.18 3.87
C ASP A 53 -25.00 -16.10 2.86
N VAL A 54 -24.60 -14.89 2.47
CA VAL A 54 -23.51 -14.67 1.50
C VAL A 54 -22.17 -15.20 2.01
N PHE A 55 -21.91 -15.08 3.31
CA PHE A 55 -20.65 -15.51 3.93
C PHE A 55 -20.71 -16.98 4.31
N ALA A 56 -21.87 -17.44 4.81
CA ALA A 56 -22.12 -18.84 5.11
C ALA A 56 -21.86 -19.73 3.89
N ARG A 57 -22.35 -19.33 2.71
CA ARG A 57 -22.23 -20.08 1.45
C ARG A 57 -20.88 -19.94 0.75
N ALA A 58 -20.15 -18.84 0.97
CA ALA A 58 -18.87 -18.56 0.32
C ALA A 58 -17.80 -19.64 0.64
N GLN A 59 -16.99 -20.01 -0.34
CA GLN A 59 -15.79 -20.85 -0.17
C GLN A 59 -14.52 -20.03 -0.38
N GLU A 60 -14.52 -19.09 -1.31
CA GLU A 60 -13.41 -18.21 -1.63
C GLU A 60 -13.69 -16.80 -1.08
N VAL A 61 -13.01 -16.41 -0.01
CA VAL A 61 -13.32 -15.20 0.76
C VAL A 61 -12.11 -14.28 0.76
N LYS A 62 -12.27 -13.03 0.31
CA LYS A 62 -11.25 -11.99 0.48
C LYS A 62 -11.53 -11.17 1.73
N VAL A 63 -10.57 -11.04 2.63
CA VAL A 63 -10.72 -10.23 3.85
C VAL A 63 -9.52 -9.31 4.00
N ASP A 64 -9.77 -8.00 4.18
CA ASP A 64 -8.73 -6.99 4.39
C ASP A 64 -7.92 -7.28 5.66
N PRO A 65 -6.65 -6.83 5.75
CA PRO A 65 -5.77 -7.09 6.88
C PRO A 65 -6.04 -6.21 8.11
N ASP A 66 -7.06 -5.36 8.09
CA ASP A 66 -7.37 -4.44 9.20
C ASP A 66 -7.72 -5.21 10.50
N LYS A 67 -7.44 -4.59 11.66
CA LYS A 67 -7.65 -5.19 12.98
C LYS A 67 -9.11 -5.62 13.25
N PRO A 68 -10.14 -4.81 12.92
CA PRO A 68 -11.54 -5.17 13.22
C PRO A 68 -11.99 -6.45 12.49
N LEU A 69 -11.27 -6.84 11.42
CA LEU A 69 -11.59 -8.01 10.61
C LEU A 69 -10.79 -9.25 11.01
N GLU A 70 -10.01 -9.20 12.09
CA GLU A 70 -9.25 -10.36 12.58
C GLU A 70 -10.17 -11.54 12.92
N GLY A 71 -11.30 -11.27 13.59
CA GLY A 71 -12.31 -12.30 13.90
C GLY A 71 -12.89 -12.93 12.64
N VAL A 72 -13.13 -12.14 11.59
CA VAL A 72 -13.62 -12.64 10.29
C VAL A 72 -12.61 -13.55 9.61
N ARG A 73 -11.32 -13.17 9.62
CA ARG A 73 -10.24 -14.02 9.08
C ARG A 73 -10.15 -15.34 9.84
N LEU A 74 -10.21 -15.29 11.18
CA LEU A 74 -10.19 -16.50 12.01
C LEU A 74 -11.40 -17.41 11.71
N LEU A 75 -12.59 -16.83 11.62
CA LEU A 75 -13.82 -17.55 11.31
C LEU A 75 -13.76 -18.22 9.93
N ALA A 76 -13.24 -17.52 8.91
CA ALA A 76 -13.07 -18.09 7.56
C ALA A 76 -12.17 -19.33 7.60
N LEU A 77 -11.04 -19.26 8.33
CA LEU A 77 -10.12 -20.39 8.50
C LEU A 77 -10.74 -21.54 9.30
N GLN A 78 -11.45 -21.24 10.39
CA GLN A 78 -12.16 -22.25 11.20
C GLN A 78 -13.26 -22.94 10.40
N SER A 79 -13.92 -22.20 9.49
CA SER A 79 -14.93 -22.70 8.57
C SER A 79 -14.35 -23.40 7.34
N LYS A 80 -13.03 -23.61 7.29
CA LYS A 80 -12.30 -24.26 6.18
C LYS A 80 -12.51 -23.61 4.82
N LYS A 81 -12.75 -22.30 4.78
CA LYS A 81 -12.85 -21.51 3.55
C LYS A 81 -11.44 -21.14 3.07
N THR A 82 -11.27 -20.94 1.77
CA THR A 82 -10.05 -20.32 1.23
C THR A 82 -10.06 -18.84 1.56
N LEU A 83 -9.02 -18.39 2.27
CA LEU A 83 -8.89 -16.99 2.70
C LEU A 83 -7.84 -16.27 1.86
N LEU A 84 -8.29 -15.27 1.10
CA LEU A 84 -7.44 -14.33 0.38
C LEU A 84 -7.20 -13.09 1.24
N VAL A 85 -5.93 -12.75 1.46
CA VAL A 85 -5.53 -11.55 2.22
C VAL A 85 -4.54 -10.72 1.39
N PRO A 86 -4.80 -9.42 1.20
CA PRO A 86 -3.84 -8.51 0.58
C PRO A 86 -2.51 -8.45 1.34
N THR A 87 -1.41 -8.68 0.63
CA THR A 87 -0.04 -8.64 1.17
C THR A 87 0.65 -7.27 1.23
N PRO A 88 0.23 -6.16 0.56
CA PRO A 88 1.00 -4.90 0.55
C PRO A 88 1.30 -4.30 1.92
N ARG A 89 0.53 -4.65 2.95
CA ARG A 89 0.72 -4.19 4.34
C ARG A 89 1.24 -5.25 5.29
N LEU A 90 1.50 -6.46 4.79
CA LEU A 90 1.89 -7.63 5.57
C LEU A 90 3.32 -8.02 5.22
N GLU A 91 4.28 -7.17 5.59
CA GLU A 91 5.71 -7.44 5.33
C GLU A 91 6.30 -8.49 6.28
N ASN A 92 5.63 -8.82 7.39
CA ASN A 92 6.13 -9.74 8.41
C ASN A 92 5.01 -10.61 9.03
N GLY A 93 5.34 -11.86 9.38
CA GLY A 93 4.50 -12.72 10.24
C GLY A 93 3.85 -13.92 9.54
N GLY A 94 2.79 -14.45 10.18
CA GLY A 94 2.16 -15.72 9.82
C GLY A 94 1.63 -15.80 8.39
N VAL A 95 1.13 -14.70 7.81
CA VAL A 95 0.66 -14.72 6.41
C VAL A 95 1.80 -15.08 5.46
N ARG A 96 3.01 -14.55 5.65
CA ARG A 96 4.16 -14.92 4.81
C ARG A 96 4.62 -16.37 5.02
N SER A 97 4.46 -16.91 6.22
CA SER A 97 4.92 -18.26 6.59
C SER A 97 3.93 -19.37 6.30
N TYR A 98 2.63 -19.05 6.22
CA TYR A 98 1.55 -20.04 6.17
C TYR A 98 0.55 -19.79 5.02
N SER A 99 0.85 -18.91 4.06
CA SER A 99 0.03 -18.71 2.86
C SER A 99 0.82 -18.98 1.58
N THR A 100 0.06 -19.27 0.52
CA THR A 100 0.59 -19.41 -0.85
C THR A 100 0.35 -18.09 -1.60
N PRO A 101 1.40 -17.45 -2.15
CA PRO A 101 1.22 -16.26 -2.96
C PRO A 101 0.38 -16.53 -4.21
N ILE A 102 -0.58 -15.65 -4.48
CA ILE A 102 -1.41 -15.71 -5.69
C ILE A 102 -0.94 -14.64 -6.66
N GLY A 103 -0.61 -15.07 -7.88
CA GLY A 103 -0.23 -14.18 -8.98
C GLY A 103 -1.45 -13.60 -9.71
N LEU A 104 -1.21 -12.54 -10.49
CA LEU A 104 -2.25 -11.89 -11.32
C LEU A 104 -2.91 -12.80 -12.36
N ASP A 105 -2.27 -13.92 -12.71
CA ASP A 105 -2.72 -14.87 -13.74
C ASP A 105 -3.52 -16.05 -13.14
N SER A 106 -3.84 -15.99 -11.85
CA SER A 106 -4.62 -17.00 -11.16
C SER A 106 -6.10 -16.89 -11.52
N SER A 107 -6.77 -18.04 -11.64
CA SER A 107 -8.20 -18.15 -11.97
C SER A 107 -9.10 -18.20 -10.74
N VAL A 108 -8.72 -17.52 -9.64
CA VAL A 108 -9.55 -17.47 -8.43
C VAL A 108 -10.77 -16.61 -8.68
N LEU A 109 -11.93 -17.10 -8.25
CA LEU A 109 -13.19 -16.35 -8.19
C LEU A 109 -13.52 -16.12 -6.72
N VAL A 110 -13.67 -14.86 -6.33
CA VAL A 110 -13.98 -14.49 -4.95
C VAL A 110 -15.49 -14.41 -4.78
N ASP A 111 -16.02 -15.21 -3.87
CA ASP A 111 -17.44 -15.28 -3.55
C ASP A 111 -17.89 -14.06 -2.75
N VAL A 112 -17.04 -13.56 -1.84
CA VAL A 112 -17.34 -12.38 -1.02
C VAL A 112 -16.08 -11.62 -0.65
N VAL A 113 -16.19 -10.29 -0.68
CA VAL A 113 -15.14 -9.36 -0.25
C VAL A 113 -15.54 -8.73 1.08
N VAL A 114 -14.72 -8.85 2.11
CA VAL A 114 -14.92 -8.20 3.40
C VAL A 114 -13.88 -7.09 3.58
N VAL A 115 -14.35 -5.84 3.65
CA VAL A 115 -13.54 -4.61 3.64
C VAL A 115 -13.73 -3.83 4.94
N GLY A 116 -12.67 -3.18 5.43
CA GLY A 116 -12.74 -2.28 6.58
C GLY A 116 -13.25 -0.88 6.22
N SER A 117 -14.03 -0.26 7.11
CA SER A 117 -14.61 1.08 6.89
C SER A 117 -14.44 1.99 8.11
N VAL A 118 -14.21 3.28 7.86
CA VAL A 118 -14.31 4.32 8.90
C VAL A 118 -15.76 4.76 9.05
N ALA A 119 -16.45 4.97 7.93
CA ALA A 119 -17.86 5.33 7.93
C ALA A 119 -18.59 4.66 6.77
N VAL A 120 -19.88 4.39 6.97
CA VAL A 120 -20.79 3.89 5.95
C VAL A 120 -22.12 4.64 5.98
N SER A 121 -22.89 4.60 4.89
CA SER A 121 -24.27 5.09 4.87
C SER A 121 -25.26 3.96 4.60
N GLU A 122 -26.54 4.19 4.94
CA GLU A 122 -27.65 3.28 4.60
C GLU A 122 -27.87 3.12 3.08
N LYS A 123 -27.26 3.99 2.27
CA LYS A 123 -27.25 3.88 0.80
C LYS A 123 -26.09 3.04 0.28
N GLY A 124 -25.28 2.47 1.18
CA GLY A 124 -24.13 1.62 0.86
C GLY A 124 -22.87 2.37 0.49
N TRP A 125 -22.76 3.63 0.91
CA TRP A 125 -21.56 4.43 0.64
C TRP A 125 -20.53 4.17 1.70
N ARG A 126 -19.26 4.23 1.33
CA ARG A 126 -18.15 3.85 2.20
C ARG A 126 -17.06 4.90 2.20
N ILE A 127 -16.56 5.22 3.39
CA ILE A 127 -15.33 5.99 3.60
C ILE A 127 -14.33 5.09 4.32
N GLY A 128 -13.25 4.74 3.62
CA GLY A 128 -12.06 4.15 4.24
C GLY A 128 -11.16 5.22 4.86
N LYS A 129 -10.05 4.78 5.49
CA LYS A 129 -9.09 5.66 6.20
C LYS A 129 -8.33 6.70 5.35
N GLY A 130 -8.47 6.67 4.03
CA GLY A 130 -8.02 7.75 3.13
C GLY A 130 -6.92 7.40 2.13
N GLU A 131 -6.23 6.27 2.30
CA GLU A 131 -5.10 5.90 1.44
C GLU A 131 -5.50 5.24 0.11
N GLY A 132 -6.76 4.82 -0.07
CA GLY A 132 -7.25 4.23 -1.33
C GLY A 132 -6.87 2.76 -1.58
N TYR A 133 -6.08 2.11 -0.72
CA TYR A 133 -5.64 0.72 -0.92
C TYR A 133 -6.79 -0.29 -1.12
N ALA A 134 -7.86 -0.22 -0.32
CA ALA A 134 -8.98 -1.16 -0.47
C ALA A 134 -9.67 -1.05 -1.84
N ASP A 135 -9.82 0.19 -2.35
CA ASP A 135 -10.41 0.42 -3.68
C ASP A 135 -9.45 -0.06 -4.79
N LEU A 136 -8.14 0.12 -4.60
CA LEU A 136 -7.11 -0.38 -5.51
C LEU A 136 -7.05 -1.92 -5.54
N GLU A 137 -7.09 -2.57 -4.38
CA GLU A 137 -7.11 -4.04 -4.27
C GLU A 137 -8.34 -4.61 -4.98
N TYR A 138 -9.51 -3.99 -4.80
CA TYR A 138 -10.71 -4.36 -5.53
C TYR A 138 -10.51 -4.21 -7.04
N ALA A 139 -10.00 -3.06 -7.49
CA ALA A 139 -9.74 -2.81 -8.90
C ALA A 139 -8.75 -3.80 -9.52
N MET A 140 -7.72 -4.21 -8.77
CA MET A 140 -6.78 -5.25 -9.21
C MET A 140 -7.49 -6.60 -9.38
N MET A 141 -8.36 -6.99 -8.44
CA MET A 141 -9.15 -8.22 -8.57
C MET A 141 -10.11 -8.17 -9.76
N VAL A 142 -10.65 -7.00 -10.11
CA VAL A 142 -11.45 -6.83 -11.35
C VAL A 142 -10.58 -7.08 -12.58
N SER A 143 -9.37 -6.51 -12.63
CA SER A 143 -8.43 -6.77 -13.74
C SER A 143 -7.99 -8.23 -13.84
N MET A 144 -8.06 -8.99 -12.74
CA MET A 144 -7.82 -10.44 -12.71
C MET A 144 -9.05 -11.27 -13.10
N GLY A 145 -10.23 -10.65 -13.23
CA GLY A 145 -11.50 -11.37 -13.39
C GLY A 145 -11.96 -12.11 -12.12
N ALA A 146 -11.35 -11.81 -10.97
CA ALA A 146 -11.62 -12.49 -9.71
C ALA A 146 -12.86 -11.95 -8.97
N VAL A 147 -13.27 -10.71 -9.25
CA VAL A 147 -14.49 -10.07 -8.74
C VAL A 147 -15.22 -9.33 -9.86
N GLY A 148 -16.54 -9.19 -9.73
CA GLY A 148 -17.39 -8.50 -10.69
C GLY A 148 -18.55 -7.74 -10.05
N GLU A 149 -19.49 -7.28 -10.88
CA GLU A 149 -20.67 -6.51 -10.43
C GLU A 149 -21.56 -7.29 -9.45
N GLU A 150 -21.58 -8.62 -9.55
CA GLU A 150 -22.35 -9.48 -8.66
C GLU A 150 -21.62 -9.83 -7.35
N THR A 151 -20.29 -9.66 -7.28
CA THR A 151 -19.51 -10.11 -6.11
C THR A 151 -19.86 -9.30 -4.86
N PRO A 152 -20.51 -9.87 -3.83
CA PRO A 152 -20.90 -9.14 -2.64
C PRO A 152 -19.71 -8.53 -1.91
N VAL A 153 -19.91 -7.32 -1.38
CA VAL A 153 -18.93 -6.62 -0.54
C VAL A 153 -19.57 -6.32 0.81
N VAL A 154 -18.92 -6.75 1.88
CA VAL A 154 -19.37 -6.68 3.27
C VAL A 154 -18.43 -5.79 4.05
N THR A 155 -18.95 -5.04 5.03
CA THR A 155 -18.14 -4.40 6.05
C THR A 155 -18.78 -4.60 7.41
N ILE A 156 -17.96 -4.57 8.46
CA ILE A 156 -18.43 -4.62 9.84
C ILE A 156 -18.06 -3.29 10.48
N VAL A 157 -19.06 -2.63 11.05
CA VAL A 157 -18.94 -1.30 11.65
C VAL A 157 -19.74 -1.23 12.94
N HIS A 158 -19.36 -0.31 13.82
CA HIS A 158 -20.17 0.10 14.96
C HIS A 158 -21.29 1.06 14.50
N ASP A 159 -22.43 1.10 15.20
CA ASP A 159 -23.58 1.95 14.85
C ASP A 159 -23.22 3.42 14.64
N CYS A 160 -22.31 3.96 15.47
CA CYS A 160 -21.84 5.35 15.33
C CYS A 160 -21.10 5.63 14.01
N GLN A 161 -20.64 4.60 13.31
CA GLN A 161 -19.97 4.73 12.01
C GLN A 161 -20.98 4.73 10.85
N VAL A 162 -22.26 4.48 11.12
CA VAL A 162 -23.35 4.64 10.15
C VAL A 162 -23.79 6.11 10.17
N VAL A 163 -23.50 6.83 9.09
CA VAL A 163 -23.74 8.27 8.96
C VAL A 163 -24.29 8.60 7.58
N ASP A 164 -24.97 9.74 7.45
CA ASP A 164 -25.29 10.29 6.14
C ASP A 164 -24.00 10.82 5.49
N ILE A 165 -23.59 10.16 4.41
CA ILE A 165 -22.43 10.56 3.62
C ILE A 165 -23.00 11.34 2.44
N PRO A 166 -22.59 12.59 2.14
CA PRO A 166 -23.06 13.33 0.97
C PRO A 166 -22.57 12.76 -0.37
N GLU A 167 -23.43 12.81 -1.40
CA GLU A 167 -23.16 12.11 -2.68
C GLU A 167 -21.95 12.66 -3.36
N ALA A 168 -21.81 13.99 -3.38
CA ALA A 168 -20.69 14.68 -3.99
C ALA A 168 -19.32 14.20 -3.47
N LEU A 169 -19.24 13.73 -2.21
CA LEU A 169 -18.00 13.22 -1.64
C LEU A 169 -17.64 11.87 -2.24
N VAL A 170 -18.65 11.05 -2.52
CA VAL A 170 -18.51 9.71 -3.06
C VAL A 170 -18.58 9.72 -4.60
N GLY A 171 -19.18 10.76 -5.20
CA GLY A 171 -19.84 10.80 -6.52
C GLY A 171 -19.06 11.34 -7.72
N GLY A 172 -17.74 11.58 -7.62
CA GLY A 172 -16.93 11.72 -8.85
C GLY A 172 -16.86 10.40 -9.64
N PRO A 173 -16.08 10.27 -10.74
CA PRO A 173 -15.68 8.98 -11.33
C PRO A 173 -14.83 8.20 -10.30
N ARG A 174 -15.52 7.70 -9.28
CA ARG A 174 -15.04 7.40 -7.93
C ARG A 174 -15.84 6.21 -7.46
N HIS A 175 -15.30 5.05 -7.79
CA HIS A 175 -15.84 3.79 -7.38
C HIS A 175 -15.59 3.58 -5.88
N HIS A 176 -16.64 3.25 -5.14
CA HIS A 176 -16.54 2.75 -3.78
C HIS A 176 -17.45 1.53 -3.68
N SER A 177 -16.89 0.42 -3.21
CA SER A 177 -17.57 -0.86 -3.14
C SER A 177 -18.77 -0.79 -2.18
N PRO A 178 -19.90 -1.43 -2.53
CA PRO A 178 -21.11 -1.42 -1.72
C PRO A 178 -20.93 -2.18 -0.40
N VAL A 179 -21.85 -1.99 0.51
CA VAL A 179 -21.89 -2.65 1.81
C VAL A 179 -23.18 -3.46 1.89
N LEU A 180 -23.11 -4.78 2.03
CA LEU A 180 -24.25 -5.59 2.46
C LEU A 180 -24.66 -5.12 3.87
N ALA A 181 -25.88 -4.67 4.16
CA ALA A 181 -27.19 -5.02 3.63
C ALA A 181 -27.95 -3.85 2.97
N THR A 182 -27.22 -2.95 2.32
CA THR A 182 -27.81 -1.80 1.63
C THR A 182 -27.78 -2.11 0.14
N GLY A 183 -28.94 -2.21 -0.51
CA GLY A 183 -29.05 -2.45 -1.96
C GLY A 183 -28.49 -1.26 -2.75
N CYS A 184 -27.18 -1.09 -2.72
CA CYS A 184 -26.49 0.05 -3.30
C CYS A 184 -26.67 0.02 -4.82
N GLU A 185 -27.37 1.03 -5.35
CA GLU A 185 -27.72 1.13 -6.76
C GLU A 185 -26.56 1.62 -7.65
N ARG A 186 -25.37 1.81 -7.08
CA ARG A 186 -24.22 2.39 -7.80
C ARG A 186 -23.33 1.30 -8.41
N PRO A 187 -22.85 1.48 -9.66
CA PRO A 187 -21.96 0.52 -10.30
C PRO A 187 -20.64 0.36 -9.53
N LYS A 188 -20.23 -0.90 -9.38
CA LYS A 188 -18.95 -1.28 -8.77
C LYS A 188 -17.76 -0.82 -9.61
N PRO A 189 -16.55 -0.73 -9.03
CA PRO A 189 -15.34 -0.47 -9.81
C PRO A 189 -15.17 -1.45 -10.98
N THR A 190 -14.89 -0.92 -12.17
CA THR A 190 -14.68 -1.72 -13.40
C THR A 190 -13.20 -1.91 -13.75
N GLY A 191 -12.30 -1.32 -12.97
CA GLY A 191 -10.86 -1.42 -13.16
C GLY A 191 -10.08 -0.36 -12.40
N ILE A 192 -8.77 -0.29 -12.67
CA ILE A 192 -7.85 0.61 -11.99
C ILE A 192 -8.01 2.03 -12.55
N THR A 193 -8.26 2.99 -11.65
CA THR A 193 -8.25 4.41 -12.02
C THR A 193 -6.81 4.95 -11.97
N TRP A 194 -6.04 4.80 -13.05
CA TRP A 194 -4.61 5.18 -13.11
C TRP A 194 -4.33 6.62 -12.71
N SER A 195 -5.25 7.55 -13.01
CA SER A 195 -5.14 8.95 -12.63
C SER A 195 -5.17 9.24 -11.12
N LYS A 196 -5.41 8.22 -10.29
CA LYS A 196 -5.34 8.28 -8.82
C LYS A 196 -4.17 7.48 -8.25
N ILE A 197 -3.38 6.85 -9.11
CA ILE A 197 -2.18 6.12 -8.72
C ILE A 197 -1.01 7.08 -8.82
N SER A 198 -0.35 7.35 -7.70
CA SER A 198 0.86 8.15 -7.65
C SER A 198 2.09 7.34 -8.01
N CYS A 199 3.19 8.02 -8.35
CA CYS A 199 4.49 7.37 -8.54
C CYS A 199 4.94 6.60 -7.27
N GLU A 200 4.65 7.15 -6.09
CA GLU A 200 4.94 6.50 -4.80
C GLU A 200 4.16 5.18 -4.63
N MET A 201 2.87 5.15 -5.01
CA MET A 201 2.07 3.91 -4.97
C MET A 201 2.63 2.85 -5.92
N MET A 202 3.11 3.26 -7.11
CA MET A 202 3.76 2.37 -8.08
C MET A 202 5.06 1.74 -7.55
N GLU A 203 5.80 2.45 -6.70
CA GLU A 203 7.00 1.91 -6.04
C GLU A 203 6.65 0.93 -4.92
N LYS A 204 5.65 1.27 -4.10
CA LYS A 204 5.19 0.44 -2.98
C LYS A 204 4.48 -0.84 -3.41
N ILE A 205 3.82 -0.82 -4.57
CA ILE A 205 3.08 -1.95 -5.11
C ILE A 205 3.63 -2.33 -6.49
N PRO A 206 4.72 -3.11 -6.56
CA PRO A 206 5.40 -3.42 -7.82
C PRO A 206 4.52 -4.09 -8.88
N VAL A 207 3.50 -4.82 -8.42
CA VAL A 207 2.54 -5.50 -9.30
C VAL A 207 1.72 -4.53 -10.16
N LEU A 208 1.57 -3.27 -9.75
CA LEU A 208 0.94 -2.22 -10.57
C LEU A 208 1.70 -1.96 -11.87
N ARG A 209 3.02 -2.16 -11.94
CA ARG A 209 3.79 -2.01 -13.19
C ARG A 209 3.31 -2.98 -14.27
N ARG A 210 3.14 -4.24 -13.88
CA ARG A 210 2.66 -5.30 -14.78
C ARG A 210 1.21 -5.06 -15.22
N LEU A 211 0.36 -4.58 -14.30
CA LEU A 211 -1.02 -4.20 -14.62
C LEU A 211 -1.09 -2.99 -15.56
N ARG A 212 -0.26 -1.96 -15.32
CA ARG A 212 -0.17 -0.76 -16.16
C ARG A 212 0.20 -1.11 -17.59
N GLU A 213 1.17 -2.02 -17.76
CA GLU A 213 1.60 -2.48 -19.07
C GLU A 213 0.49 -3.27 -19.79
N ARG A 214 -0.20 -4.19 -19.10
CA ARG A 214 -1.35 -4.92 -19.66
C ARG A 214 -2.45 -3.99 -20.14
N GLU A 215 -2.82 -3.02 -19.30
CA GLU A 215 -3.89 -2.08 -19.63
C GLU A 215 -3.49 -1.13 -20.76
N ARG A 216 -2.21 -0.73 -20.83
CA ARG A 216 -1.65 0.04 -21.95
C ARG A 216 -1.70 -0.76 -23.26
N GLN A 217 -1.34 -2.04 -23.23
CA GLN A 217 -1.42 -2.94 -24.40
C GLN A 217 -2.88 -3.15 -24.85
N ALA A 218 -3.82 -3.12 -23.92
CA ALA A 218 -5.26 -3.14 -24.20
C ALA A 218 -5.83 -1.76 -24.66
N GLY A 219 -4.97 -0.75 -24.85
CA GLY A 219 -5.37 0.57 -25.35
C GLY A 219 -6.05 1.47 -24.31
N LYS A 220 -5.98 1.15 -23.02
CA LYS A 220 -6.54 1.99 -21.94
C LYS A 220 -5.62 3.17 -21.63
N ASP A 221 -6.20 4.27 -21.16
CA ASP A 221 -5.44 5.37 -20.58
C ASP A 221 -4.86 4.95 -19.23
N VAL A 222 -3.54 5.07 -19.11
CA VAL A 222 -2.76 4.67 -17.94
C VAL A 222 -1.94 5.82 -17.36
N ALA A 223 -2.32 7.07 -17.61
CA ALA A 223 -1.67 8.25 -17.04
C ALA A 223 -1.78 8.26 -15.51
N LEU A 224 -0.66 8.47 -14.82
CA LEU A 224 -0.61 8.54 -13.36
C LEU A 224 -1.11 9.88 -12.84
N GLN A 225 -1.37 9.94 -11.53
CA GLN A 225 -1.79 11.17 -10.84
C GLN A 225 -0.79 12.33 -11.02
N ASP A 226 0.50 12.01 -10.98
CA ASP A 226 1.60 12.98 -10.97
C ASP A 226 2.20 13.26 -12.36
N GLU A 227 1.70 12.58 -13.41
CA GLU A 227 2.19 12.75 -14.77
C GLU A 227 1.51 13.98 -15.44
N PRO A 228 2.25 14.85 -16.13
CA PRO A 228 1.66 15.93 -16.91
C PRO A 228 0.73 15.36 -17.98
N ARG A 229 -0.56 15.70 -17.90
CA ARG A 229 -1.51 15.34 -18.96
C ARG A 229 -1.22 16.20 -20.18
N HIS A 230 -0.53 15.64 -21.18
CA HIS A 230 -0.53 16.25 -22.50
C HIS A 230 -1.95 16.19 -23.07
N PRO A 231 -2.53 17.31 -23.53
CA PRO A 231 -3.81 17.27 -24.21
C PRO A 231 -3.65 16.47 -25.50
N SER A 232 -4.30 15.32 -25.55
CA SER A 232 -4.41 14.49 -26.75
C SER A 232 -5.33 15.19 -27.76
N GLY A 233 -4.73 15.98 -28.64
CA GLY A 233 -5.36 16.55 -29.83
C GLY A 233 -5.27 15.60 -31.03
N HIS A 234 -6.43 15.05 -31.38
CA HIS A 234 -6.90 14.46 -32.63
C HIS A 234 -5.97 14.19 -33.85
N GLN A 235 -6.15 12.96 -34.36
CA GLN A 235 -6.26 12.52 -35.76
C GLN A 235 -5.02 12.56 -36.68
N LYS A 236 -4.66 11.36 -37.15
CA LYS A 236 -3.88 11.07 -38.36
C LYS A 236 -4.60 11.59 -39.61
N ALA A 237 -3.84 12.18 -40.54
CA ALA A 237 -4.11 12.22 -42.00
C ALA A 237 -2.75 12.36 -42.75
N PRO A 238 -2.64 12.01 -44.06
CA PRO A 238 -1.60 11.14 -44.64
C PRO A 238 -0.37 11.86 -45.24
N PRO A 239 0.67 11.14 -45.71
CA PRO A 239 1.87 11.74 -46.29
C PRO A 239 1.60 12.27 -47.70
N GLY A 240 1.73 13.58 -47.89
CA GLY A 240 1.72 14.24 -49.19
C GLY A 240 3.15 14.57 -49.64
N THR A 241 3.54 13.95 -50.75
CA THR A 241 4.73 14.21 -51.58
C THR A 241 4.83 15.66 -52.04
N VAL A 242 5.93 16.37 -51.76
CA VAL A 242 6.47 17.48 -52.59
C VAL A 242 8.00 17.62 -52.39
N THR A 243 8.73 17.18 -53.42
CA THR A 243 10.02 17.65 -54.02
C THR A 243 11.12 18.39 -53.21
N SER A 244 12.36 17.90 -53.36
CA SER A 244 13.65 18.62 -53.17
C SER A 244 13.83 19.80 -54.14
N PRO A 245 14.80 20.72 -53.94
CA PRO A 245 16.23 20.49 -54.29
C PRO A 245 17.23 20.96 -53.19
N GLN A 246 18.27 20.17 -52.90
CA GLN A 246 19.69 20.41 -53.27
C GLN A 246 20.30 21.71 -52.72
N ASP A 247 21.29 21.57 -51.82
CA ASP A 247 22.67 22.02 -52.07
C ASP A 247 23.62 21.57 -50.94
N VAL A 248 24.71 20.91 -51.35
CA VAL A 248 25.96 20.64 -50.61
C VAL A 248 27.05 21.42 -51.38
N PRO A 249 28.10 21.98 -50.79
CA PRO A 249 29.22 21.23 -50.14
C PRO A 249 29.73 21.97 -48.87
N GLY A 250 30.63 21.50 -48.01
CA GLY A 250 31.63 20.44 -48.00
C GLY A 250 32.55 20.67 -46.76
N LEU A 251 33.68 19.96 -46.74
CA LEU A 251 34.82 20.04 -45.81
C LEU A 251 34.77 19.18 -44.52
N GLU A 252 35.20 17.92 -44.70
CA GLU A 252 36.43 17.33 -44.14
C GLU A 252 37.02 17.96 -42.86
N ASP A 253 37.19 17.18 -41.80
CA ASP A 253 38.54 16.75 -41.40
C ASP A 253 38.53 15.60 -40.38
N SER A 254 39.63 14.87 -40.38
CA SER A 254 39.81 13.51 -39.87
C SER A 254 40.52 13.43 -38.51
N VAL A 255 40.68 12.18 -38.03
CA VAL A 255 41.69 11.67 -37.08
C VAL A 255 41.43 11.99 -35.59
N GLY A 256 41.48 11.08 -34.60
CA GLY A 256 41.85 9.68 -34.50
C GLY A 256 42.30 9.37 -33.06
N ALA A 257 42.37 8.08 -32.72
CA ALA A 257 43.16 7.47 -31.64
C ALA A 257 42.72 7.56 -30.16
N ALA A 258 42.14 6.44 -29.70
CA ALA A 258 42.74 5.48 -28.74
C ALA A 258 43.04 5.86 -27.27
N ARG A 259 42.53 4.95 -26.41
CA ARG A 259 43.08 4.42 -25.13
C ARG A 259 42.99 5.28 -23.86
N GLY A 260 42.42 4.66 -22.81
CA GLY A 260 42.67 5.03 -21.42
C GLY A 260 41.74 4.34 -20.43
N SER A 261 42.00 3.07 -20.11
CA SER A 261 41.56 2.48 -18.84
C SER A 261 42.47 3.00 -17.71
N PRO A 262 41.93 3.34 -16.53
CA PRO A 262 42.67 3.18 -15.29
C PRO A 262 41.99 2.13 -14.40
N GLN A 263 42.71 1.05 -14.12
CA GLN A 263 42.52 0.21 -12.94
C GLN A 263 43.35 0.78 -11.78
N GLY A 264 42.80 0.65 -10.56
CA GLY A 264 43.47 0.87 -9.27
C GLY A 264 43.15 2.24 -8.65
N GLU A 265 42.77 2.43 -7.39
CA GLU A 265 42.73 1.60 -6.18
C GLU A 265 41.72 2.25 -5.21
N GLY A 266 41.06 1.43 -4.38
CA GLY A 266 40.12 1.87 -3.37
C GLY A 266 38.86 1.00 -3.41
N ALA A 267 38.87 -0.13 -2.69
CA ALA A 267 37.63 -0.86 -2.44
C ALA A 267 36.60 0.11 -1.86
N PRO A 268 35.35 0.16 -2.37
CA PRO A 268 34.35 1.07 -1.83
C PRO A 268 34.14 0.69 -0.36
N LEU A 269 34.53 1.57 0.55
CA LEU A 269 34.14 1.48 1.95
C LEU A 269 32.62 1.29 1.98
N ALA A 270 32.15 0.18 2.56
CA ALA A 270 30.74 -0.16 2.48
C ALA A 270 29.91 0.96 3.11
N ALA A 271 28.89 1.45 2.39
CA ALA A 271 27.92 2.42 2.90
C ALA A 271 26.94 1.81 3.91
N ASP A 272 27.21 0.59 4.38
CA ASP A 272 26.34 -0.18 5.24
C ASP A 272 26.99 -0.35 6.62
N VAL A 273 26.22 -0.08 7.68
CA VAL A 273 26.61 -0.29 9.07
C VAL A 273 25.86 -1.48 9.64
N TYR A 274 26.60 -2.46 10.14
CA TYR A 274 26.07 -3.58 10.90
C TYR A 274 25.87 -3.18 12.37
N VAL A 275 24.71 -3.52 12.92
CA VAL A 275 24.38 -3.38 14.35
C VAL A 275 23.99 -4.76 14.89
N GLY A 276 24.74 -5.29 15.85
CA GLY A 276 24.49 -6.57 16.50
C GLY A 276 24.33 -6.45 18.01
N ASN A 277 24.04 -7.59 18.65
CA ASN A 277 23.76 -7.67 20.09
C ASN A 277 22.54 -6.83 20.52
N LEU A 278 21.51 -6.77 19.68
CA LEU A 278 20.25 -6.12 20.04
C LEU A 278 19.55 -6.91 21.17
N PRO A 279 18.91 -6.23 22.16
CA PRO A 279 18.09 -6.90 23.16
C PRO A 279 17.02 -7.80 22.54
N ARG A 280 16.65 -8.88 23.23
CA ARG A 280 15.66 -9.85 22.73
C ARG A 280 14.27 -9.25 22.54
N ASP A 281 13.94 -8.25 23.35
CA ASP A 281 12.70 -7.49 23.36
C ASP A 281 12.80 -6.15 22.62
N ALA A 282 13.99 -5.80 22.10
CA ALA A 282 14.18 -4.55 21.38
C ALA A 282 13.27 -4.49 20.15
N ARG A 283 12.62 -3.34 19.96
CA ARG A 283 11.79 -3.09 18.78
C ARG A 283 12.60 -2.24 17.79
N VAL A 284 12.24 -2.36 16.52
CA VAL A 284 12.80 -1.50 15.47
C VAL A 284 12.59 0.00 15.76
N SER A 285 11.52 0.35 16.48
CA SER A 285 11.24 1.71 16.92
C SER A 285 12.27 2.25 17.91
N ASP A 286 12.84 1.40 18.77
CA ASP A 286 13.83 1.81 19.76
C ASP A 286 15.15 2.20 19.09
N LEU A 287 15.60 1.38 18.13
CA LEU A 287 16.78 1.69 17.33
C LEU A 287 16.53 2.92 16.43
N LYS A 288 15.35 3.04 15.80
CA LYS A 288 14.99 4.23 15.00
C LYS A 288 14.97 5.52 15.84
N ARG A 289 14.48 5.45 17.08
CA ARG A 289 14.50 6.59 18.01
C ARG A 289 15.93 7.00 18.32
N ALA A 290 16.77 6.06 18.75
CA ALA A 290 18.18 6.34 19.05
C ALA A 290 18.96 6.90 17.84
N LEU A 291 18.74 6.36 16.64
CA LEU A 291 19.37 6.86 15.41
C LEU A 291 18.97 8.29 15.07
N ARG A 292 17.71 8.68 15.34
CA ARG A 292 17.23 10.06 15.16
C ARG A 292 17.79 11.01 16.20
N GLU A 293 17.85 10.59 17.46
CA GLU A 293 18.43 11.39 18.55
C GLU A 293 19.92 11.66 18.32
N LEU A 294 20.64 10.69 17.73
CA LEU A 294 22.05 10.84 17.34
C LEU A 294 22.25 11.54 16.00
N GLY A 295 21.18 11.91 15.28
CA GLY A 295 21.27 12.60 13.99
C GLY A 295 21.83 11.75 12.83
N VAL A 296 21.84 10.43 12.96
CA VAL A 296 22.45 9.48 11.99
C VAL A 296 21.42 8.55 11.36
N ALA A 297 20.27 9.08 10.97
CA ALA A 297 19.20 8.28 10.36
C ALA A 297 19.63 7.71 8.99
N PRO A 298 19.53 6.39 8.75
CA PRO A 298 19.88 5.79 7.46
C PRO A 298 18.76 5.97 6.43
N LEU A 299 19.10 5.80 5.14
CA LEU A 299 18.11 5.74 4.04
C LEU A 299 17.20 4.51 4.18
N ARG A 300 17.78 3.39 4.62
CA ARG A 300 17.07 2.13 4.84
C ARG A 300 17.63 1.41 6.06
N LEU A 301 16.74 0.84 6.86
CA LEU A 301 17.09 0.01 8.00
C LEU A 301 16.48 -1.37 7.80
N THR A 302 17.34 -2.39 7.71
CA THR A 302 16.94 -3.80 7.62
C THR A 302 17.01 -4.43 9.01
N TRP A 303 15.85 -4.74 9.59
CA TRP A 303 15.76 -5.31 10.93
C TRP A 303 15.76 -6.84 10.89
N GLN A 304 16.62 -7.49 11.68
CA GLN A 304 16.67 -8.95 11.84
C GLN A 304 16.61 -9.32 13.33
N GLY A 305 15.51 -8.96 13.98
CA GLY A 305 15.25 -9.16 15.42
C GLY A 305 15.52 -10.59 15.93
N PRO A 306 15.03 -11.67 15.28
CA PRO A 306 15.33 -13.04 15.70
C PRO A 306 16.82 -13.39 15.70
N ARG A 307 17.61 -12.71 14.86
CA ARG A 307 19.08 -12.84 14.79
C ARG A 307 19.82 -11.79 15.62
N ARG A 308 19.09 -10.99 16.42
CA ARG A 308 19.61 -9.91 17.27
C ARG A 308 20.54 -8.93 16.54
N ARG A 309 20.21 -8.63 15.27
CA ARG A 309 21.01 -7.73 14.42
C ARG A 309 20.17 -6.86 13.48
N ALA A 310 20.75 -5.79 12.97
CA ALA A 310 20.20 -4.88 11.99
C ALA A 310 21.30 -4.37 11.05
N PHE A 311 20.90 -3.90 9.87
CA PHE A 311 21.78 -3.27 8.88
C PHE A 311 21.23 -1.89 8.54
N LEU A 312 22.10 -0.89 8.57
CA LEU A 312 21.78 0.50 8.29
C LEU A 312 22.44 0.89 6.97
N HIS A 313 21.66 1.26 5.97
CA HIS A 313 22.14 1.62 4.65
C HIS A 313 22.20 3.14 4.52
N TYR A 314 23.38 3.68 4.28
CA TYR A 314 23.63 5.10 4.09
C TYR A 314 23.90 5.42 2.62
N GLN A 315 23.79 6.70 2.26
CA GLN A 315 23.99 7.16 0.89
C GLN A 315 25.45 7.00 0.44
N ASP A 316 26.38 7.22 1.35
CA ASP A 316 27.81 7.26 1.08
C ASP A 316 28.62 6.70 2.27
N PRO A 317 29.89 6.34 2.05
CA PRO A 317 30.73 5.77 3.10
C PRO A 317 31.08 6.72 4.24
N ALA A 318 31.10 8.04 4.00
CA ALA A 318 31.38 9.01 5.06
C ALA A 318 30.21 9.08 6.05
N SER A 319 28.98 9.09 5.54
CA SER A 319 27.75 8.97 6.34
C SER A 319 27.71 7.67 7.16
N ALA A 320 28.11 6.54 6.57
CA ALA A 320 28.21 5.26 7.28
C ALA A 320 29.30 5.30 8.38
N GLN A 321 30.44 5.92 8.11
CA GLN A 321 31.52 6.08 9.09
C GLN A 321 31.11 7.00 10.26
N GLN A 322 30.39 8.09 9.97
CA GLN A 322 29.84 8.98 10.99
C GLN A 322 28.85 8.23 11.88
N ALA A 323 27.94 7.47 11.28
CA ALA A 323 26.99 6.65 12.03
C ALA A 323 27.68 5.61 12.91
N LEU A 324 28.72 4.94 12.41
CA LEU A 324 29.52 3.99 13.18
C LEU A 324 30.10 4.65 14.44
N SER A 325 30.72 5.83 14.29
CA SER A 325 31.31 6.58 15.42
C SER A 325 30.25 6.99 16.45
N CYS A 326 29.08 7.45 16.00
CA CYS A 326 27.99 7.84 16.91
C CYS A 326 27.34 6.66 17.63
N LEU A 327 27.36 5.47 17.02
CA LEU A 327 26.73 4.27 17.57
C LEU A 327 27.67 3.43 18.43
N GLN A 328 28.98 3.69 18.39
CA GLN A 328 29.96 3.01 19.25
C GLN A 328 29.64 3.28 20.72
N GLY A 329 29.45 2.21 21.49
CA GLY A 329 29.12 2.29 22.91
C GLY A 329 27.66 2.60 23.23
N LEU A 330 26.79 2.78 22.21
CA LEU A 330 25.35 2.95 22.43
C LEU A 330 24.77 1.71 23.12
N ARG A 331 23.94 1.94 24.14
CA ARG A 331 23.18 0.91 24.84
C ARG A 331 21.71 1.01 24.50
N LEU A 332 21.07 -0.13 24.26
CA LEU A 332 19.61 -0.23 24.21
C LEU A 332 19.18 -1.13 25.35
N GLY A 333 18.51 -0.55 26.35
CA GLY A 333 18.23 -1.25 27.61
C GLY A 333 19.53 -1.70 28.29
N PRO A 334 19.65 -2.98 28.72
CA PRO A 334 20.84 -3.47 29.40
C PRO A 334 22.00 -3.83 28.45
N ASP A 335 21.74 -4.01 27.15
CA ASP A 335 22.74 -4.50 26.19
C ASP A 335 23.48 -3.36 25.49
N SER A 336 24.81 -3.45 25.43
CA SER A 336 25.64 -2.63 24.55
C SER A 336 25.61 -3.15 23.12
N LEU A 337 25.38 -2.26 22.16
CA LEU A 337 25.36 -2.62 20.75
C LEU A 337 26.76 -2.94 20.23
N ARG A 338 26.85 -3.91 19.31
CA ARG A 338 28.08 -4.20 18.55
C ARG A 338 27.94 -3.59 17.16
N VAL A 339 28.78 -2.61 16.83
CA VAL A 339 28.63 -1.84 15.59
C VAL A 339 29.90 -1.96 14.75
N ALA A 340 29.75 -2.21 13.46
CA ALA A 340 30.86 -2.32 12.52
C ALA A 340 30.41 -1.92 11.11
N LEU A 341 31.34 -1.53 10.23
CA LEU A 341 31.03 -1.47 8.80
C LEU A 341 30.71 -2.89 8.30
N ALA A 342 29.59 -3.04 7.60
CA ALA A 342 29.23 -4.31 7.01
C ALA A 342 30.18 -4.58 5.83
N ARG A 343 31.05 -5.58 5.95
CA ARG A 343 31.78 -6.08 4.76
C ARG A 343 30.74 -6.60 3.78
N GLN A 344 30.86 -6.27 2.49
CA GLN A 344 30.01 -6.82 1.44
C GLN A 344 30.21 -8.34 1.31
N GLN A 345 29.67 -9.10 2.26
CA GLN A 345 29.43 -10.53 2.08
C GLN A 345 28.15 -10.65 1.27
N ARG A 346 28.31 -10.62 -0.06
CA ARG A 346 27.44 -11.38 -0.96
C ARG A 346 27.72 -12.85 -0.66
N ASP A 347 26.97 -13.43 0.26
CA ASP A 347 26.92 -14.89 0.37
C ASP A 347 25.76 -15.43 -0.46
N LYS A 348 26.14 -16.47 -1.21
CA LYS A 348 25.44 -17.26 -2.22
C LYS A 348 24.21 -17.99 -1.70
#